data_AF-A0A535MY59-F1
#
_entry.id   AF-A0A535MY59-F1
#
_cell.length_a   1.000
_cell.length_b   1.000
_cell.length_c   1.000
_cell.angle_alpha   90.00
_cell.angle_beta   90.00
_cell.angle_gamma   90.00
#
_symmetry.space_group_name_H-M   'P 1'
#
loop_
_entity.id
_entity.type
_entity.pdbx_description
1 polymer ?
#
loop_
_entity_poly.entity_id
_entity_poly.type
_entity_poly.pdbx_seq_one_letter_code
_entity_poly.pdbx_strand_id
1 'polypeptide(L)'
;PVHTPLPISLTIDTDALRVLTGLTYQGRLDGDMTGTITGYTVEVSADGIAYTLVATGQWARDSSIKSAGFSAVTARFLRLTATSAVNGYASAAEVAISDIP
;
A
#
# COMPACT_ATOMS: atom_id res chain seq x y z
N PRO A 1 -15.93 1.85 20.47
CA PRO A 1 -14.86 2.59 19.76
C PRO A 1 -15.32 2.93 18.33
N VAL A 2 -15.18 4.19 17.90
CA VAL A 2 -15.45 4.61 16.52
C VAL A 2 -14.16 4.46 15.74
N HIS A 3 -14.20 3.75 14.60
CA HIS A 3 -13.03 3.59 13.73
C HIS A 3 -12.98 4.73 12.71
N THR A 4 -11.77 5.20 12.39
CA THR A 4 -11.52 6.21 11.36
C THR A 4 -11.92 5.66 9.99
N PRO A 5 -12.84 6.29 9.23
CA PRO A 5 -13.23 5.78 7.93
C PRO A 5 -12.09 5.85 6.92
N LEU A 6 -12.21 5.09 5.83
CA LEU A 6 -11.35 5.26 4.65
C LEU A 6 -11.44 6.71 4.12
N PRO A 7 -10.34 7.27 3.58
CA PRO A 7 -9.06 6.62 3.32
C PRO A 7 -8.16 6.45 4.56
N ILE A 8 -7.44 5.33 4.64
CA ILE A 8 -6.44 5.03 5.69
C ILE A 8 -5.14 4.62 5.01
N SER A 9 -3.99 5.05 5.55
CA SER A 9 -2.68 4.80 4.96
C SER A 9 -1.72 4.03 5.87
N LEU A 10 -0.90 3.17 5.26
CA LEU A 10 0.33 2.61 5.82
C LEU A 10 1.52 3.32 5.15
N THR A 11 2.47 3.81 5.94
CA THR A 11 3.75 4.34 5.43
C THR A 11 4.90 3.47 5.89
N ILE A 12 5.75 3.06 4.95
CA ILE A 12 6.97 2.28 5.18
C ILE A 12 8.16 3.22 4.96
N ASP A 13 9.05 3.29 5.95
CA ASP A 13 10.36 3.95 5.86
C ASP A 13 11.43 2.88 5.57
N THR A 14 12.15 3.00 4.44
CA THR A 14 13.20 2.06 4.04
C THR A 14 14.58 2.38 4.63
N ASP A 15 14.64 3.30 5.59
CA ASP A 15 15.81 3.81 6.32
C ASP A 15 16.79 4.65 5.47
N ALA A 16 16.95 4.31 4.20
CA ALA A 16 17.76 5.03 3.22
C ALA A 16 17.01 5.24 1.91
N LEU A 17 17.51 6.15 1.06
CA LEU A 17 17.06 6.29 -0.32
C LEU A 17 17.38 5.00 -1.09
N ARG A 18 16.36 4.44 -1.75
CA ARG A 18 16.43 3.24 -2.59
C ARG A 18 15.73 3.49 -3.91
N VAL A 19 16.03 2.69 -4.93
CA VAL A 19 15.31 2.71 -6.20
C VAL A 19 14.09 1.81 -6.09
N LEU A 20 12.94 2.41 -5.80
CA LEU A 20 11.68 1.69 -5.62
C LEU A 20 10.98 1.47 -6.96
N THR A 21 10.37 0.32 -7.14
CA THR A 21 9.63 -0.06 -8.36
C THR A 21 8.20 -0.54 -8.07
N GLY A 22 7.86 -0.80 -6.81
CA GLY A 22 6.54 -1.30 -6.47
C GLY A 22 6.37 -1.71 -5.02
N LEU A 23 5.23 -2.34 -4.76
CA LEU A 23 4.96 -3.11 -3.54
C LEU A 23 4.09 -4.32 -3.85
N THR A 24 4.11 -5.29 -2.92
CA THR A 24 3.09 -6.33 -2.80
C THR A 24 2.28 -6.16 -1.54
N TYR A 25 1.01 -6.57 -1.60
CA TYR A 25 0.05 -6.54 -0.51
C TYR A 25 -0.65 -7.89 -0.40
N GLN A 26 -0.69 -8.44 0.81
CA GLN A 26 -1.45 -9.64 1.15
C GLN A 26 -2.50 -9.26 2.20
N GLY A 27 -3.77 -9.46 1.86
CA GLY A 27 -4.87 -9.36 2.83
C GLY A 27 -4.78 -10.47 3.88
N ARG A 28 -5.61 -10.39 4.92
CA ARG A 28 -5.68 -11.42 5.98
C ARG A 28 -5.89 -12.81 5.40
N LEU A 29 -5.31 -13.82 6.06
CA LEU A 29 -5.31 -15.23 5.63
C LEU A 29 -6.17 -16.14 6.53
N ASP A 30 -7.03 -15.56 7.36
CA ASP A 30 -7.88 -16.26 8.34
C ASP A 30 -9.29 -16.57 7.82
N GLY A 31 -9.54 -16.35 6.52
CA GLY A 31 -10.83 -16.60 5.86
C GLY A 31 -11.82 -15.43 5.95
N ASP A 32 -11.54 -14.40 6.76
CA ASP A 32 -12.32 -13.15 6.77
C ASP A 32 -11.73 -12.17 5.75
N MET A 33 -12.58 -11.65 4.87
CA MET A 33 -12.18 -10.66 3.86
C MET A 33 -12.32 -9.22 4.34
N THR A 34 -12.85 -8.99 5.53
CA THR A 34 -12.96 -7.67 6.15
C THR A 34 -11.59 -7.02 6.18
N GLY A 35 -11.47 -5.82 5.63
CA GLY A 35 -10.18 -5.15 5.53
C GLY A 35 -9.44 -5.34 4.21
N THR A 36 -9.90 -6.23 3.31
CA THR A 36 -9.24 -6.42 2.01
C THR A 36 -9.33 -5.14 1.18
N ILE A 37 -8.18 -4.52 0.94
CA ILE A 37 -8.05 -3.33 0.09
C ILE A 37 -8.45 -3.67 -1.34
N THR A 38 -9.44 -2.96 -1.86
CA THR A 38 -9.94 -3.10 -3.24
C THR A 38 -9.59 -1.90 -4.10
N GLY A 39 -9.31 -0.74 -3.48
CA GLY A 39 -8.87 0.47 -4.16
C GLY A 39 -7.74 1.12 -3.40
N TYR A 40 -6.73 1.61 -4.12
CA TYR A 40 -5.52 2.11 -3.50
C TYR A 40 -4.87 3.27 -4.27
N THR A 41 -4.08 4.07 -3.55
CA THR A 41 -3.01 4.88 -4.11
C THR A 41 -1.67 4.50 -3.49
N VAL A 42 -0.60 4.67 -4.26
CA VAL A 42 0.79 4.54 -3.81
C VAL A 42 1.51 5.86 -4.06
N GLU A 43 2.08 6.43 -3.01
CA GLU A 43 2.86 7.65 -3.04
C GLU A 43 4.26 7.38 -2.47
N VAL A 44 5.26 8.12 -2.95
CA VAL A 44 6.64 8.00 -2.45
C VAL A 44 7.20 9.35 -2.02
N SER A 45 8.16 9.34 -1.11
CA SER A 45 8.83 10.54 -0.62
C SER A 45 10.31 10.30 -0.32
N ALA A 46 11.13 11.32 -0.54
CA ALA A 46 12.54 11.32 -0.13
C ALA A 46 12.73 11.82 1.32
N ASP A 47 11.82 12.66 1.83
CA ASP A 47 11.96 13.40 3.09
C ASP A 47 10.89 13.07 4.14
N GLY A 48 9.85 12.32 3.77
CA GLY A 48 8.73 11.97 4.64
C GLY A 48 7.73 13.11 4.82
N ILE A 49 7.88 14.22 4.08
CA ILE A 49 7.03 15.41 4.15
C ILE A 49 6.26 15.58 2.83
N ALA A 50 6.98 15.66 1.71
CA ALA A 50 6.40 15.82 0.39
C ALA A 50 6.26 14.46 -0.30
N TYR A 51 5.04 14.12 -0.69
CA TYR A 51 4.71 12.84 -1.33
C TYR A 51 4.29 13.04 -2.78
N THR A 52 4.76 12.15 -3.65
CA THR A 52 4.43 12.11 -5.08
C THR A 52 3.66 10.83 -5.38
N LEU A 53 2.49 10.95 -6.01
CA LEU A 53 1.70 9.81 -6.48
C LEU A 53 2.45 9.09 -7.60
N VAL A 54 2.67 7.78 -7.44
CA VAL A 54 3.36 6.92 -8.41
C VAL A 54 2.49 5.78 -8.94
N ALA A 55 1.47 5.36 -8.20
CA ALA A 55 0.52 4.37 -8.66
C ALA A 55 -0.88 4.60 -8.08
N THR A 56 -1.91 4.16 -8.79
CA THR A 56 -3.29 4.08 -8.31
C THR A 56 -3.98 2.94 -9.04
N GLY A 57 -4.94 2.30 -8.40
CA GLY A 57 -5.64 1.20 -9.04
C GLY A 57 -6.70 0.56 -8.19
N GLN A 58 -7.21 -0.55 -8.70
CA GLN A 58 -8.10 -1.44 -7.99
C GLN A 58 -7.49 -2.85 -7.97
N TRP A 59 -7.75 -3.58 -6.90
CA TRP A 59 -7.42 -4.99 -6.77
C TRP A 59 -8.69 -5.82 -6.63
N ALA A 60 -8.63 -7.06 -7.11
CA ALA A 60 -9.72 -8.00 -6.95
C ALA A 60 -10.00 -8.28 -5.47
N ARG A 61 -11.28 -8.40 -5.11
CA ARG A 61 -11.73 -8.87 -3.81
C ARG A 61 -11.52 -10.39 -3.73
N ASP A 62 -10.29 -10.80 -3.48
CA ASP A 62 -9.90 -12.19 -3.26
C ASP A 62 -8.65 -12.29 -2.37
N SER A 63 -8.24 -13.51 -2.03
CA SER A 63 -7.12 -13.79 -1.13
C SER A 63 -5.75 -13.82 -1.80
N SER A 64 -5.65 -13.59 -3.11
CA SER A 64 -4.35 -13.60 -3.81
C SER A 64 -3.44 -12.45 -3.36
N ILE A 65 -2.13 -12.62 -3.52
CA ILE A 65 -1.18 -11.52 -3.38
C ILE A 65 -1.50 -10.49 -4.47
N LYS A 66 -1.53 -9.22 -4.08
CA LYS A 66 -1.72 -8.10 -4.98
C LYS A 66 -0.42 -7.35 -5.19
N SER A 67 -0.25 -6.74 -6.35
CA SER A 67 0.91 -5.92 -6.67
C SER A 67 0.49 -4.54 -7.19
N ALA A 68 1.30 -3.54 -6.85
CA ALA A 68 1.27 -2.22 -7.45
C ALA A 68 2.69 -1.88 -7.92
N GLY A 69 2.90 -1.93 -9.23
CA GLY A 69 4.16 -1.55 -9.87
C GLY A 69 4.09 -0.13 -10.43
N PHE A 70 5.23 0.54 -10.49
CA PHE A 70 5.39 1.87 -11.06
C PHE A 70 6.80 2.03 -11.68
N SER A 71 7.00 3.09 -12.47
CA SER A 71 8.33 3.41 -13.00
C SER A 71 9.33 3.64 -11.87
N ALA A 72 10.58 3.21 -12.03
CA ALA A 72 11.58 3.32 -10.97
C ALA A 72 11.74 4.77 -10.45
N VAL A 73 11.66 4.95 -9.13
CA VAL A 73 11.83 6.25 -8.45
C VAL A 73 12.77 6.09 -7.26
N THR A 74 13.72 7.01 -7.10
CA THR A 74 14.55 7.08 -5.90
C THR A 74 13.77 7.72 -4.75
N ALA A 75 13.50 6.97 -3.69
CA ALA A 75 12.74 7.42 -2.53
C ALA A 75 13.14 6.64 -1.25
N ARG A 76 12.76 7.17 -0.08
CA ARG A 76 12.95 6.52 1.24
C ARG A 76 11.63 6.05 1.84
N PHE A 77 10.55 6.76 1.57
CA PHE A 77 9.23 6.42 2.09
C PHE A 77 8.32 5.96 0.96
N LEU A 78 7.55 4.93 1.23
CA LEU A 78 6.42 4.51 0.40
C LEU A 78 5.15 4.53 1.26
N ARG A 79 4.09 5.16 0.76
CA ARG A 79 2.78 5.22 1.40
C ARG A 79 1.76 4.49 0.54
N LEU A 80 1.14 3.45 1.10
CA LEU A 80 -0.03 2.79 0.54
C LEU A 80 -1.27 3.35 1.24
N THR A 81 -2.19 3.95 0.48
CA THR A 81 -3.47 4.46 1.01
C THR A 81 -4.61 3.63 0.46
N ALA A 82 -5.38 2.99 1.35
CA ALA A 82 -6.61 2.29 1.00
C ALA A 82 -7.73 3.31 0.76
N THR A 83 -8.21 3.41 -0.49
CA THR A 83 -9.32 4.30 -0.86
C THR A 83 -10.67 3.58 -0.86
N SER A 84 -10.66 2.26 -1.07
CA SER A 84 -11.82 1.38 -0.87
C SER A 84 -11.35 0.03 -0.35
N ALA A 85 -12.15 -0.58 0.52
CA ALA A 85 -11.85 -1.88 1.08
C ALA A 85 -13.12 -2.55 1.63
N VAL A 86 -13.08 -3.87 1.79
CA VAL A 86 -14.23 -4.67 2.24
C VAL A 86 -14.68 -4.23 3.64
N ASN A 87 -15.98 -3.95 3.76
CA ASN A 87 -16.64 -3.47 4.97
C ASN A 87 -16.12 -2.12 5.50
N GLY A 88 -15.37 -1.36 4.69
CA GLY A 88 -14.87 -0.03 5.04
C GLY A 88 -13.68 -0.03 6.00
N TYR A 89 -13.03 -1.18 6.23
CA TYR A 89 -11.80 -1.31 7.01
C TYR A 89 -10.60 -1.53 6.09
N ALA A 90 -9.39 -1.21 6.53
CA ALA A 90 -8.16 -1.62 5.86
C ALA A 90 -7.37 -2.57 6.77
N SER A 91 -6.90 -3.70 6.22
CA SER A 91 -6.08 -4.68 6.94
C SER A 91 -5.01 -5.22 6.01
N ALA A 92 -3.89 -5.66 6.57
CA ALA A 92 -2.87 -6.40 5.83
C ALA A 92 -2.32 -7.52 6.72
N ALA A 93 -2.03 -8.66 6.10
CA ALA A 93 -1.16 -9.68 6.68
C ALA A 93 0.30 -9.34 6.39
N GLU A 94 0.61 -8.97 5.14
CA GLU A 94 1.96 -8.61 4.70
C GLU A 94 1.91 -7.44 3.72
N VAL A 95 2.91 -6.58 3.78
CA VAL A 95 3.22 -5.57 2.77
C VAL A 95 4.73 -5.56 2.56
N ALA A 96 5.18 -5.78 1.32
CA ALA A 96 6.60 -5.79 0.98
C ALA A 96 6.92 -4.77 -0.11
N ILE A 97 8.11 -4.18 -0.05
CA ILE A 97 8.61 -3.24 -1.05
C ILE A 97 9.29 -3.99 -2.18
N SER A 98 9.10 -3.56 -3.42
CA SER A 98 9.89 -3.97 -4.58
C SER A 98 10.90 -2.88 -4.90
N ASP A 99 12.19 -3.20 -4.83
CA ASP A 99 13.30 -2.31 -5.13
C ASP A 99 14.31 -2.96 -6.10
N ILE A 100 15.19 -2.13 -6.68
CA ILE A 100 16.38 -2.60 -7.41
C ILE A 100 17.54 -2.61 -6.40
N PRO A 101 18.28 -3.75 -6.27
CA PRO A 101 19.43 -3.86 -5.36
C PRO A 101 20.54 -2.84 -5.62
#